data_AF-A0A7X3VX58-F1
#
_entry.id   AF-A0A7X3VX58-F1
#
_cell.length_a   1.000
_cell.length_b   1.000
_cell.length_c   1.000
_cell.angle_alpha   90.00
_cell.angle_beta   90.00
_cell.angle_gamma   90.00
#
_symmetry.space_group_name_H-M   'P 1'
#
loop_
_entity.id
_entity.type
_entity.pdbx_description
1 polymer ?
#
loop_
_entity_poly.entity_id
_entity_poly.type
_entity_poly.pdbx_seq_one_letter_code
_entity_poly.pdbx_strand_id
1 'polypeptide(L)'
;MKITDYGNSYVTWTGNVVKDDTRVPGHMPWPNTVRILLDSRCWISDESGDVREYNMLSPCRTEWMYRSDVLWQQPNYEFAGIYSDTEWMAGHIRAGDVNEFGGDWRVAQPIEGRFKELKTVVRHYPKVEKLENDRQVVEATQDYLPIIARTEVWSDDGKTRATVEYPIKTMNVQIERGRMQVDTGPLIYPDFQGDEQSEIRKLHFAYVCYNTDDVAEFVLRRPTPVTSGGRDVGTYIDYSDIRRVPIQNTFYAAVI
;
A
#
# COMPACT_ATOMS: atom_id res chain seq x y z
N MET A 1 -7.95 -18.80 -12.43
CA MET A 1 -7.95 -17.67 -11.47
C MET A 1 -6.80 -16.73 -11.86
N LYS A 2 -7.00 -15.41 -11.77
CA LYS A 2 -5.99 -14.40 -12.09
C LYS A 2 -5.39 -13.87 -10.78
N ILE A 3 -4.07 -13.96 -10.62
CA ILE A 3 -3.30 -13.44 -9.48
C ILE A 3 -2.31 -12.42 -10.03
N THR A 4 -2.22 -11.24 -9.40
CA THR A 4 -1.36 -10.16 -9.89
C THR A 4 0.11 -10.54 -9.83
N ASP A 5 0.82 -10.29 -10.92
CA ASP A 5 2.28 -10.26 -10.95
C ASP A 5 2.74 -8.86 -10.52
N TYR A 6 2.99 -8.71 -9.22
CA TYR A 6 3.42 -7.45 -8.61
C TYR A 6 4.81 -7.01 -9.06
N GLY A 7 5.63 -7.90 -9.66
CA GLY A 7 6.90 -7.52 -10.27
C GLY A 7 6.73 -6.83 -11.63
N ASN A 8 5.57 -6.99 -12.28
CA ASN A 8 5.28 -6.48 -13.61
C ASN A 8 3.96 -5.69 -13.72
N SER A 9 3.42 -5.22 -12.60
CA SER A 9 2.20 -4.42 -12.55
C SER A 9 2.47 -3.01 -12.03
N TYR A 10 1.88 -2.00 -12.67
CA TYR A 10 2.26 -0.61 -12.46
C TYR A 10 1.05 0.33 -12.46
N VAL A 11 1.19 1.49 -11.81
CA VAL A 11 0.49 2.70 -12.24
C VAL A 11 1.49 3.56 -13.01
N THR A 12 1.03 4.08 -14.13
CA THR A 12 1.78 5.00 -14.98
C THR A 12 0.99 6.28 -15.15
N TRP A 13 1.68 7.43 -15.12
CA TRP A 13 1.04 8.69 -15.44
C TRP A 13 2.03 9.67 -16.07
N THR A 14 1.50 10.59 -16.85
CA THR A 14 2.27 11.71 -17.39
C THR A 14 1.82 13.02 -16.74
N GLY A 15 2.74 13.61 -15.98
CA GLY A 15 2.52 14.88 -15.29
C GLY A 15 2.53 16.09 -16.24
N ASN A 16 1.82 17.14 -15.85
CA ASN A 16 1.92 18.44 -16.49
C ASN A 16 3.21 19.16 -16.06
N VAL A 17 3.82 19.91 -16.98
CA VAL A 17 4.98 20.77 -16.66
C VAL A 17 4.53 21.84 -15.67
N VAL A 18 5.29 22.02 -14.59
CA VAL A 18 5.05 23.11 -13.65
C VAL A 18 5.66 24.38 -14.24
N LYS A 19 4.82 25.21 -14.87
CA LYS A 19 5.27 26.42 -15.58
C LYS A 19 5.81 27.51 -14.65
N ASP A 20 5.42 27.48 -13.38
CA ASP A 20 5.79 28.49 -12.38
C ASP A 20 7.00 28.05 -11.52
N ASP A 21 7.68 26.95 -11.88
CA ASP A 21 8.89 26.52 -11.18
C ASP A 21 10.09 27.35 -11.66
N THR A 22 10.48 28.31 -10.82
CA THR A 22 11.58 29.25 -11.10
C THR A 22 12.97 28.68 -10.82
N ARG A 23 13.08 27.44 -10.33
CA ARG A 23 14.37 26.77 -10.05
C ARG A 23 15.02 26.31 -11.36
N VAL A 24 16.36 26.25 -11.41
CA VAL A 24 17.12 25.87 -12.63
C VAL A 24 18.10 24.72 -12.33
N PRO A 25 17.86 23.50 -12.86
CA PRO A 25 16.59 23.05 -13.41
C PRO A 25 15.49 23.02 -12.33
N GLY A 26 14.24 23.17 -12.75
CA GLY A 26 13.06 22.99 -11.90
C GLY A 26 12.92 21.53 -11.47
N HIS A 27 11.93 21.24 -10.64
CA HIS A 27 11.60 19.87 -10.22
C HIS A 27 11.13 19.00 -11.40
N MET A 28 10.39 19.57 -12.36
CA MET A 28 9.98 18.92 -13.60
C MET A 28 10.17 19.88 -14.78
N PRO A 29 11.40 20.02 -15.32
CA PRO A 29 11.68 20.96 -16.41
C PRO A 29 11.03 20.57 -17.74
N TRP A 30 10.58 19.31 -17.87
CA TRP A 30 9.93 18.75 -19.06
C TRP A 30 8.74 17.86 -18.67
N PRO A 31 7.87 17.44 -19.61
CA PRO A 31 6.88 16.41 -19.35
C PRO A 31 7.55 15.15 -18.78
N ASN A 32 7.01 14.66 -17.68
CA ASN A 32 7.54 13.52 -16.96
C ASN A 32 6.51 12.39 -16.97
N THR A 33 6.90 11.23 -17.49
CA THR A 33 6.12 10.00 -17.41
C THR A 33 6.71 9.12 -16.33
N VAL A 34 5.93 8.88 -15.29
CA VAL A 34 6.29 8.04 -14.15
C VAL A 34 5.73 6.64 -14.35
N ARG A 35 6.48 5.63 -13.90
CA ARG A 35 6.05 4.24 -13.78
C ARG A 35 6.42 3.74 -12.39
N ILE A 36 5.42 3.42 -11.57
CA ILE A 36 5.64 2.87 -10.23
C ILE A 36 4.95 1.52 -10.12
N LEU A 37 5.62 0.55 -9.48
CA LEU A 37 5.06 -0.77 -9.20
C LEU A 37 3.85 -0.67 -8.25
N LEU A 38 3.01 -1.69 -8.28
CA LEU A 38 1.98 -1.88 -7.26
C LEU A 38 2.58 -2.62 -6.06
N ASP A 39 2.19 -2.24 -4.86
CA ASP A 39 2.50 -2.98 -3.62
C ASP A 39 1.29 -3.74 -3.08
N SER A 40 0.07 -3.28 -3.38
CA SER A 40 -1.16 -4.02 -3.07
C SER A 40 -2.32 -3.52 -3.92
N ARG A 41 -3.38 -4.32 -3.99
CA ARG A 41 -4.65 -3.99 -4.66
C ARG A 41 -5.79 -4.34 -3.71
N CYS A 42 -6.82 -3.50 -3.68
CA CYS A 42 -7.98 -3.67 -2.83
C CYS A 42 -9.24 -3.57 -3.67
N TRP A 43 -10.14 -4.54 -3.54
CA TRP A 43 -11.48 -4.48 -4.08
C TRP A 43 -12.47 -4.36 -2.94
N ILE A 44 -13.29 -3.32 -2.95
CA ILE A 44 -14.38 -3.13 -2.01
C ILE A 44 -15.68 -3.46 -2.71
N SER A 45 -16.45 -4.39 -2.14
CA SER A 45 -17.78 -4.76 -2.60
C SER A 45 -18.80 -4.51 -1.50
N ASP A 46 -19.95 -3.97 -1.87
CA ASP A 46 -21.11 -3.79 -0.97
C ASP A 46 -22.31 -4.65 -1.41
N GLU A 47 -23.45 -4.52 -0.71
CA GLU A 47 -24.67 -5.29 -0.97
C GLU A 47 -25.28 -5.05 -2.37
N SER A 48 -24.93 -3.96 -3.05
CA SER A 48 -25.39 -3.70 -4.42
C SER A 48 -24.69 -4.58 -5.45
N GLY A 49 -23.54 -5.16 -5.08
CA GLY A 49 -22.66 -5.91 -5.99
C GLY A 49 -21.67 -5.03 -6.76
N ASP A 50 -21.71 -3.70 -6.57
CA ASP A 50 -20.71 -2.79 -7.11
C ASP A 50 -19.34 -3.10 -6.49
N VAL A 51 -18.31 -3.14 -7.35
CA VAL A 51 -16.93 -3.39 -6.93
C VAL A 51 -16.06 -2.20 -7.30
N ARG A 52 -15.45 -1.59 -6.30
CA ARG A 52 -14.52 -0.48 -6.44
C ARG A 52 -13.10 -0.96 -6.23
N GLU A 53 -12.21 -0.59 -7.14
CA GLU A 53 -10.81 -1.03 -7.12
C GLU A 53 -9.86 0.11 -6.76
N TYR A 54 -8.96 -0.19 -5.83
CA TYR A 54 -7.92 0.70 -5.37
C TYR A 54 -6.55 0.03 -5.47
N ASN A 55 -5.58 0.78 -5.98
CA ASN A 55 -4.23 0.29 -6.28
C ASN A 55 -3.22 1.13 -5.50
N MET A 56 -2.41 0.48 -4.66
CA MET A 56 -1.37 1.16 -3.89
C MET A 56 -0.04 1.07 -4.61
N LEU A 57 0.64 2.21 -4.72
CA LEU A 57 1.97 2.29 -5.31
C LEU A 57 3.03 1.82 -4.33
N SER A 58 4.10 1.21 -4.84
CA SER A 58 5.35 1.08 -4.10
C SER A 58 5.89 2.49 -3.80
N PRO A 59 6.25 2.80 -2.54
CA PRO A 59 6.72 4.12 -2.19
C PRO A 59 8.06 4.45 -2.88
N CYS A 60 8.25 5.72 -3.24
CA CYS A 60 9.53 6.24 -3.71
C CYS A 60 10.01 7.41 -2.85
N ARG A 61 11.12 8.04 -3.23
CA ARG A 61 11.78 9.11 -2.45
C ARG A 61 11.81 10.39 -3.27
N THR A 62 11.61 11.54 -2.61
CA THR A 62 11.59 12.84 -3.31
C THR A 62 12.94 13.23 -3.90
N GLU A 63 12.99 13.28 -5.21
CA GLU A 63 14.17 13.49 -6.02
C GLU A 63 14.04 14.76 -6.88
N TRP A 64 15.17 15.28 -7.32
CA TRP A 64 15.20 16.25 -8.41
C TRP A 64 15.26 15.50 -9.74
N MET A 65 14.29 15.73 -10.60
CA MET A 65 14.21 15.02 -11.86
C MET A 65 15.21 15.58 -12.87
N TYR A 66 15.99 14.68 -13.48
CA TYR A 66 16.90 14.97 -14.60
C TYR A 66 18.00 16.01 -14.35
N ARG A 67 18.30 16.33 -13.09
CA ARG A 67 19.44 17.18 -12.74
C ARG A 67 20.76 16.47 -13.01
N SER A 68 21.76 17.21 -13.45
CA SER A 68 23.12 16.69 -13.70
C SER A 68 24.05 16.81 -12.48
N ASP A 69 23.62 17.50 -11.42
CA ASP A 69 24.45 17.86 -10.27
C ASP A 69 24.01 17.14 -8.97
N VAL A 70 22.74 17.26 -8.60
CA VAL A 70 22.19 16.66 -7.38
C VAL A 70 20.80 16.07 -7.64
N LEU A 71 20.59 14.84 -7.18
CA LEU A 71 19.31 14.13 -7.38
C LEU A 71 18.46 14.06 -6.12
N TRP A 72 19.04 14.18 -4.92
CA TRP A 72 18.25 14.08 -3.69
C TRP A 72 17.83 15.44 -3.17
N GLN A 73 16.53 15.58 -2.89
CA GLN A 73 16.02 16.73 -2.13
C GLN A 73 16.41 16.58 -0.65
N GLN A 74 16.64 17.69 0.03
CA GLN A 74 16.86 17.72 1.48
C GLN A 74 15.98 18.81 2.11
N PRO A 75 15.10 18.46 3.08
CA PRO A 75 14.82 17.10 3.55
C PRO A 75 14.20 16.21 2.44
N ASN A 76 14.45 14.91 2.56
CA ASN A 76 13.93 13.90 1.64
C ASN A 76 12.69 13.21 2.25
N TYR A 77 11.64 13.03 1.47
CA TYR A 77 10.37 12.48 1.92
C TYR A 77 10.04 11.18 1.19
N GLU A 78 9.17 10.37 1.79
CA GLU A 78 8.55 9.22 1.14
C GLU A 78 7.35 9.70 0.33
N PHE A 79 7.32 9.43 -0.98
CA PHE A 79 6.13 9.63 -1.80
C PHE A 79 5.37 8.31 -1.91
N ALA A 80 4.09 8.31 -1.54
CA ALA A 80 3.23 7.13 -1.56
C ALA A 80 1.81 7.52 -1.99
N GLY A 81 1.04 6.55 -2.50
CA GLY A 81 -0.30 6.84 -2.99
C GLY A 81 -1.18 5.61 -3.21
N ILE A 82 -2.49 5.86 -3.16
CA ILE A 82 -3.56 4.93 -3.55
C ILE A 82 -4.34 5.58 -4.71
N TYR A 83 -4.65 4.80 -5.74
CA TYR A 83 -5.30 5.25 -6.97
C TYR A 83 -6.46 4.33 -7.34
N SER A 84 -7.59 4.92 -7.74
CA SER A 84 -8.66 4.25 -8.49
C SER A 84 -8.71 4.76 -9.92
N ASP A 85 -9.79 4.43 -10.64
CA ASP A 85 -10.08 4.97 -11.96
C ASP A 85 -10.60 6.43 -11.95
N THR A 86 -11.13 6.88 -10.80
CA THR A 86 -11.90 8.12 -10.66
C THR A 86 -11.27 9.09 -9.65
N GLU A 87 -10.58 8.57 -8.64
CA GLU A 87 -9.94 9.36 -7.58
C GLU A 87 -8.54 8.84 -7.23
N TRP A 88 -7.76 9.68 -6.57
CA TRP A 88 -6.46 9.32 -6.03
C TRP A 88 -6.20 10.05 -4.71
N MET A 89 -5.34 9.44 -3.91
CA MET A 89 -4.85 9.99 -2.65
C MET A 89 -3.35 9.65 -2.57
N ALA A 90 -2.51 10.63 -2.89
CA ALA A 90 -1.06 10.46 -2.89
C ALA A 90 -0.35 11.74 -2.45
N GLY A 91 0.83 11.59 -1.86
CA GLY A 91 1.59 12.73 -1.36
C GLY A 91 2.83 12.30 -0.61
N HIS A 92 3.29 13.18 0.27
CA HIS A 92 4.56 13.06 0.95
C HIS A 92 4.36 12.70 2.42
N ILE A 93 4.86 11.55 2.82
CA ILE A 93 4.98 11.17 4.22
C ILE A 93 6.26 11.81 4.77
N ARG A 94 6.10 12.66 5.78
CA ARG A 94 7.17 13.50 6.34
C ARG A 94 7.33 13.22 7.83
N ALA A 95 8.58 13.18 8.29
CA ALA A 95 8.90 13.40 9.70
C ALA A 95 8.82 14.91 9.96
N GLY A 96 7.62 15.40 10.23
CA GLY A 96 7.31 16.82 10.40
C GLY A 96 6.48 17.09 11.65
N ASP A 97 5.85 18.26 11.70
CA ASP A 97 4.91 18.57 12.78
C ASP A 97 3.78 17.53 12.80
N VAL A 98 3.57 16.91 13.97
CA VAL A 98 2.49 15.94 14.20
C VAL A 98 1.11 16.54 13.98
N ASN A 99 0.97 17.87 14.10
CA ASN A 99 -0.25 18.60 13.76
C ASN A 99 -0.57 18.55 12.26
N GLU A 100 0.43 18.29 11.42
CA GLU A 100 0.27 18.09 9.97
C GLU A 100 0.13 16.61 9.60
N PHE A 101 -0.04 15.71 10.58
CA PHE A 101 -0.25 14.29 10.29
C PHE A 101 -1.43 14.09 9.34
N GLY A 102 -1.16 13.37 8.26
CA GLY A 102 -2.08 13.18 7.13
C GLY A 102 -1.76 14.05 5.93
N GLY A 103 -1.31 15.30 6.14
CA GLY A 103 -0.74 16.17 5.10
C GLY A 103 -1.42 16.12 3.73
N ASP A 104 -0.62 16.22 2.67
CA ASP A 104 -1.06 16.06 1.28
C ASP A 104 -1.41 14.61 0.92
N TRP A 105 -0.77 13.62 1.55
CA TRP A 105 -0.96 12.19 1.29
C TRP A 105 -2.29 11.62 1.79
N ARG A 106 -3.12 12.42 2.47
CA ARG A 106 -4.49 12.07 2.90
C ARG A 106 -5.58 12.88 2.22
N VAL A 107 -5.22 13.70 1.23
CA VAL A 107 -6.18 14.49 0.46
C VAL A 107 -6.64 13.68 -0.75
N ALA A 108 -7.92 13.29 -0.76
CA ALA A 108 -8.56 12.70 -1.93
C ALA A 108 -8.75 13.76 -3.03
N GLN A 109 -8.48 13.39 -4.27
CA GLN A 109 -8.57 14.24 -5.45
C GLN A 109 -9.16 13.47 -6.62
N PRO A 110 -9.94 14.11 -7.51
CA PRO A 110 -10.38 13.46 -8.74
C PRO A 110 -9.19 13.24 -9.69
N ILE A 111 -9.27 12.20 -10.52
CA ILE A 111 -8.31 11.94 -11.60
C ILE A 111 -8.47 12.97 -12.73
N GLU A 112 -9.71 13.43 -12.98
CA GLU A 112 -10.05 14.36 -14.04
C GLU A 112 -9.25 15.66 -13.96
N GLY A 113 -8.70 16.11 -15.09
CA GLY A 113 -7.99 17.38 -15.22
C GLY A 113 -6.57 17.42 -14.63
N ARG A 114 -6.14 16.40 -13.87
CA ARG A 114 -4.81 16.38 -13.24
C ARG A 114 -3.71 15.82 -14.15
N PHE A 115 -3.98 14.68 -14.77
CA PHE A 115 -3.00 13.92 -15.54
C PHE A 115 -3.25 14.08 -17.04
N LYS A 116 -2.17 14.16 -17.85
CA LYS A 116 -2.32 14.07 -19.31
C LYS A 116 -2.75 12.66 -19.73
N GLU A 117 -2.20 11.69 -19.05
CA GLU A 117 -2.52 10.27 -19.17
C GLU A 117 -2.28 9.63 -17.81
N LEU A 118 -3.18 8.75 -17.39
CA LEU A 118 -3.02 7.88 -16.24
C LEU A 118 -3.54 6.49 -16.62
N LYS A 119 -2.78 5.45 -16.26
CA LYS A 119 -3.12 4.07 -16.56
C LYS A 119 -2.60 3.13 -15.49
N THR A 120 -3.49 2.28 -15.00
CA THR A 120 -3.14 1.10 -14.21
C THR A 120 -2.93 -0.09 -15.16
N VAL A 121 -1.73 -0.68 -15.12
CA VAL A 121 -1.34 -1.83 -15.93
C VAL A 121 -1.16 -3.02 -15.01
N VAL A 122 -2.09 -3.97 -15.06
CA VAL A 122 -2.06 -5.18 -14.23
C VAL A 122 -1.66 -6.38 -15.09
N ARG A 123 -0.54 -7.01 -14.73
CA ARG A 123 -0.11 -8.30 -15.27
C ARG A 123 -0.46 -9.39 -14.27
N HIS A 124 -0.56 -10.61 -14.77
CA HIS A 124 -0.93 -11.77 -13.97
C HIS A 124 0.03 -12.90 -14.26
N TYR A 125 0.34 -13.70 -13.24
CA TYR A 125 1.10 -14.92 -13.45
C TYR A 125 0.36 -15.88 -14.39
N PRO A 126 1.07 -16.54 -15.32
CA PRO A 126 0.44 -17.46 -16.28
C PRO A 126 -0.10 -18.72 -15.59
N LYS A 127 0.56 -19.17 -14.52
CA LYS A 127 0.16 -20.32 -13.70
C LYS A 127 0.38 -20.00 -12.22
N VAL A 128 -0.61 -20.36 -11.41
CA VAL A 128 -0.57 -20.26 -9.95
C VAL A 128 -1.20 -21.48 -9.32
N GLU A 129 -0.72 -21.83 -8.13
CA GLU A 129 -1.24 -22.92 -7.32
C GLU A 129 -1.68 -22.36 -5.96
N LYS A 130 -2.85 -22.77 -5.48
CA LYS A 130 -3.36 -22.36 -4.16
C LYS A 130 -2.63 -23.19 -3.10
N LEU A 131 -2.17 -22.52 -2.05
CA LEU A 131 -1.52 -23.16 -0.91
C LEU A 131 -2.58 -23.33 0.18
N GLU A 132 -2.92 -24.59 0.47
CA GLU A 132 -4.03 -24.99 1.32
C GLU A 132 -3.68 -25.03 2.82
N ASN A 133 -2.41 -24.92 3.18
CA ASN A 133 -1.94 -24.94 4.58
C ASN A 133 -0.50 -24.41 4.71
N ASP A 134 -0.10 -24.13 5.96
CA ASP A 134 1.24 -23.65 6.32
C ASP A 134 2.38 -24.47 5.72
N ARG A 135 2.26 -25.81 5.61
CA ARG A 135 3.36 -26.62 5.05
C ARG A 135 3.60 -26.34 3.59
N GLN A 136 2.54 -26.13 2.80
CA GLN A 136 2.66 -25.75 1.40
C GLN A 136 3.22 -24.34 1.25
N VAL A 137 2.90 -23.43 2.18
CA VAL A 137 3.51 -22.09 2.23
C VAL A 137 5.01 -22.18 2.54
N VAL A 138 5.39 -23.02 3.51
CA VAL A 138 6.80 -23.27 3.84
C VAL A 138 7.56 -23.90 2.66
N GLU A 139 6.97 -24.89 1.98
CA GLU A 139 7.55 -25.52 0.78
C GLU A 139 7.75 -24.49 -0.34
N ALA A 140 6.72 -23.72 -0.70
CA ALA A 140 6.82 -22.68 -1.71
C ALA A 140 7.88 -21.62 -1.36
N THR A 141 8.08 -21.34 -0.07
CA THR A 141 9.14 -20.45 0.43
C THR A 141 10.53 -21.05 0.22
N GLN A 142 10.70 -22.35 0.47
CA GLN A 142 11.96 -23.07 0.23
C GLN A 142 12.30 -23.19 -1.26
N ASP A 143 11.28 -23.23 -2.11
CA ASP A 143 11.41 -23.25 -3.57
C ASP A 143 11.60 -21.85 -4.19
N TYR A 144 11.66 -20.80 -3.36
CA TYR A 144 11.83 -19.40 -3.78
C TYR A 144 10.73 -18.93 -4.75
N LEU A 145 9.54 -19.50 -4.65
CA LEU A 145 8.40 -19.10 -5.49
C LEU A 145 7.85 -17.75 -5.00
N PRO A 146 7.41 -16.85 -5.90
CA PRO A 146 6.61 -15.71 -5.51
C PRO A 146 5.31 -16.16 -4.83
N ILE A 147 5.08 -15.70 -3.60
CA ILE A 147 3.85 -15.98 -2.84
C ILE A 147 3.00 -14.71 -2.77
N ILE A 148 1.71 -14.88 -3.04
CA ILE A 148 0.71 -13.81 -3.06
C ILE A 148 -0.41 -14.20 -2.11
N ALA A 149 -0.77 -13.29 -1.21
CA ALA A 149 -1.91 -13.46 -0.32
C ALA A 149 -3.11 -12.65 -0.80
N ARG A 150 -4.30 -13.15 -0.50
CA ARG A 150 -5.54 -12.37 -0.46
C ARG A 150 -6.09 -12.43 0.95
N THR A 151 -6.29 -11.25 1.53
CA THR A 151 -6.93 -11.09 2.83
C THR A 151 -8.29 -10.46 2.62
N GLU A 152 -9.34 -11.16 3.06
CA GLU A 152 -10.70 -10.62 3.13
C GLU A 152 -10.95 -10.05 4.53
N VAL A 153 -11.56 -8.86 4.58
CA VAL A 153 -12.04 -8.18 5.79
C VAL A 153 -13.45 -7.67 5.55
N TRP A 154 -14.24 -7.55 6.62
CA TRP A 154 -15.66 -7.15 6.56
C TRP A 154 -15.93 -5.98 7.49
N SER A 155 -16.95 -5.19 7.17
CA SER A 155 -17.59 -4.28 8.13
C SER A 155 -18.30 -5.09 9.22
N ASP A 156 -18.53 -4.48 10.39
CA ASP A 156 -19.16 -5.17 11.53
C ASP A 156 -20.58 -5.68 11.23
N ASP A 157 -21.30 -5.00 10.34
CA ASP A 157 -22.63 -5.42 9.87
C ASP A 157 -22.58 -6.50 8.78
N GLY A 158 -21.38 -6.88 8.31
CA GLY A 158 -21.14 -7.85 7.26
C GLY A 158 -21.54 -7.41 5.84
N LYS A 159 -21.96 -6.15 5.67
CA LYS A 159 -22.53 -5.64 4.41
C LYS A 159 -21.48 -5.20 3.40
N THR A 160 -20.32 -4.78 3.89
CA THR A 160 -19.19 -4.37 3.08
C THR A 160 -18.07 -5.37 3.28
N ARG A 161 -17.44 -5.76 2.18
CA ARG A 161 -16.27 -6.64 2.18
C ARG A 161 -15.17 -5.99 1.37
N ALA A 162 -13.95 -6.00 1.89
CA ALA A 162 -12.75 -5.71 1.12
C ALA A 162 -11.91 -6.97 0.94
N THR A 163 -11.40 -7.17 -0.26
CA THR A 163 -10.36 -8.16 -0.57
C THR A 163 -9.08 -7.42 -0.91
N VAL A 164 -8.04 -7.59 -0.08
CA VAL A 164 -6.72 -7.01 -0.29
C VAL A 164 -5.79 -8.09 -0.82
N GLU A 165 -5.29 -7.93 -2.05
CA GLU A 165 -4.26 -8.78 -2.65
C GLU A 165 -2.90 -8.08 -2.54
N TYR A 166 -1.86 -8.84 -2.17
CA TYR A 166 -0.51 -8.31 -2.00
C TYR A 166 0.53 -9.44 -2.07
N PRO A 167 1.76 -9.15 -2.52
CA PRO A 167 2.86 -10.10 -2.46
C PRO A 167 3.33 -10.26 -1.00
N ILE A 168 3.67 -11.48 -0.61
CA ILE A 168 4.39 -11.72 0.64
C ILE A 168 5.87 -11.38 0.41
N LYS A 169 6.30 -10.23 0.94
CA LYS A 169 7.68 -9.75 0.83
C LYS A 169 8.56 -10.24 1.98
N THR A 170 7.95 -10.46 3.14
CA THR A 170 8.63 -10.92 4.35
C THR A 170 7.75 -11.95 5.06
N MET A 171 8.39 -13.04 5.49
CA MET A 171 7.76 -14.14 6.23
C MET A 171 8.83 -14.86 7.03
N ASN A 172 8.51 -15.23 8.27
CA ASN A 172 9.28 -16.16 9.07
C ASN A 172 8.72 -17.57 8.90
N VAL A 173 9.58 -18.55 8.62
CA VAL A 173 9.19 -19.96 8.49
C VAL A 173 9.91 -20.83 9.52
N GLN A 174 9.17 -21.73 10.15
CA GLN A 174 9.73 -22.82 10.97
C GLN A 174 9.52 -24.13 10.20
N ILE A 175 10.63 -24.61 9.62
CA ILE A 175 10.63 -25.72 8.65
C ILE A 175 10.15 -27.03 9.29
N GLU A 176 10.72 -27.45 10.41
CA GLU A 176 10.44 -28.74 11.05
C GLU A 176 8.99 -28.85 11.54
N ARG A 177 8.42 -27.74 12.00
CA ARG A 177 7.04 -27.62 12.49
C ARG A 177 6.06 -27.33 11.37
N GLY A 178 6.54 -26.93 10.19
CA GLY A 178 5.71 -26.51 9.06
C GLY A 178 4.81 -25.35 9.43
N ARG A 179 5.38 -24.30 10.04
CA ARG A 179 4.68 -23.10 10.51
C ARG A 179 5.20 -21.87 9.80
N MET A 180 4.33 -20.91 9.57
CA MET A 180 4.69 -19.59 9.03
C MET A 180 4.18 -18.45 9.92
N GLN A 181 4.79 -17.29 9.76
CA GLN A 181 4.30 -16.01 10.25
C GLN A 181 4.63 -14.94 9.22
N VAL A 182 3.61 -14.30 8.68
CA VAL A 182 3.74 -13.19 7.73
C VAL A 182 3.93 -11.89 8.49
N ASP A 183 4.84 -11.04 7.98
CA ASP A 183 5.09 -9.67 8.46
C ASP A 183 5.38 -8.73 7.27
N THR A 184 4.39 -8.55 6.40
CA THR A 184 4.58 -7.87 5.11
C THR A 184 3.89 -6.51 5.05
N GLY A 185 4.39 -5.67 4.16
CA GLY A 185 3.82 -4.36 3.86
C GLY A 185 4.79 -3.48 3.07
N PRO A 186 4.43 -2.22 2.79
CA PRO A 186 3.11 -1.66 3.07
C PRO A 186 2.02 -2.33 2.20
N LEU A 187 0.76 -2.21 2.63
CA LEU A 187 -0.45 -2.60 1.89
C LEU A 187 -1.64 -1.71 2.27
N ILE A 188 -2.75 -1.82 1.54
CA ILE A 188 -4.01 -1.15 1.85
C ILE A 188 -4.70 -1.83 3.04
N TYR A 189 -4.99 -1.07 4.09
CA TYR A 189 -5.95 -1.42 5.13
C TYR A 189 -7.24 -0.62 4.95
N PRO A 190 -8.40 -1.27 4.75
CA PRO A 190 -9.69 -0.59 4.68
C PRO A 190 -10.30 -0.42 6.08
N ASP A 191 -10.39 0.83 6.55
CA ASP A 191 -10.98 1.17 7.84
C ASP A 191 -12.50 1.39 7.72
N PHE A 192 -13.27 0.31 7.88
CA PHE A 192 -14.73 0.39 7.87
C PHE A 192 -15.34 1.05 9.12
N GLN A 193 -14.54 1.27 10.16
CA GLN A 193 -14.96 1.98 11.38
C GLN A 193 -14.72 3.49 11.29
N GLY A 194 -13.99 3.95 10.27
CA GLY A 194 -13.72 5.36 10.03
C GLY A 194 -14.98 6.14 9.66
N ASP A 195 -15.06 7.38 10.14
CA ASP A 195 -16.14 8.35 9.88
C ASP A 195 -15.93 9.18 8.60
N GLU A 196 -14.89 8.84 7.83
CA GLU A 196 -14.55 9.49 6.58
C GLU A 196 -15.69 9.36 5.55
N GLN A 197 -16.03 10.46 4.89
CA GLN A 197 -17.11 10.48 3.89
C GLN A 197 -16.69 9.85 2.56
N SER A 198 -15.42 9.96 2.20
CA SER A 198 -14.86 9.43 0.96
C SER A 198 -14.26 8.04 1.20
N GLU A 199 -14.56 7.07 0.32
CA GLU A 199 -14.10 5.70 0.48
C GLU A 199 -12.58 5.58 0.38
N ILE A 200 -11.90 6.27 -0.55
CA ILE A 200 -10.43 6.26 -0.60
C ILE A 200 -9.79 6.82 0.68
N ARG A 201 -10.46 7.74 1.39
CA ARG A 201 -10.00 8.23 2.68
C ARG A 201 -10.15 7.20 3.79
N LYS A 202 -11.00 6.19 3.66
CA LYS A 202 -11.01 5.04 4.60
C LYS A 202 -9.84 4.09 4.38
N LEU A 203 -9.04 4.26 3.33
CA LEU A 203 -7.92 3.40 3.01
C LEU A 203 -6.62 3.93 3.63
N HIS A 204 -5.91 3.06 4.33
CA HIS A 204 -4.67 3.40 5.03
C HIS A 204 -3.50 2.57 4.51
N PHE A 205 -2.30 3.14 4.60
CA PHE A 205 -1.06 2.39 4.45
C PHE A 205 -0.78 1.65 5.76
N ALA A 206 -0.69 0.32 5.70
CA ALA A 206 -0.44 -0.53 6.86
C ALA A 206 0.63 -1.58 6.56
N TYR A 207 1.23 -2.12 7.62
CA TYR A 207 1.87 -3.44 7.58
C TYR A 207 0.94 -4.44 8.26
N VAL A 208 0.98 -5.70 7.83
CA VAL A 208 0.16 -6.77 8.40
C VAL A 208 1.03 -7.87 9.01
N CYS A 209 0.59 -8.39 10.15
CA CYS A 209 1.16 -9.55 10.81
C CYS A 209 0.09 -10.59 11.11
N TYR A 210 0.34 -11.85 10.77
CA TYR A 210 -0.50 -12.99 11.14
C TYR A 210 0.26 -14.32 11.03
N ASN A 211 -0.23 -15.32 11.75
CA ASN A 211 0.24 -16.70 11.70
C ASN A 211 -0.91 -17.72 11.73
N THR A 212 -2.13 -17.25 11.49
CA THR A 212 -3.37 -18.00 11.27
C THR A 212 -4.19 -17.30 10.20
N ASP A 213 -5.22 -17.98 9.68
CA ASP A 213 -6.01 -17.47 8.56
C ASP A 213 -7.28 -16.72 8.97
N ASP A 214 -7.56 -16.64 10.28
CA ASP A 214 -8.81 -16.10 10.86
C ASP A 214 -8.62 -14.75 11.57
N VAL A 215 -7.39 -14.33 11.85
CA VAL A 215 -7.09 -13.07 12.50
C VAL A 215 -5.75 -12.48 12.05
N ALA A 216 -5.73 -11.16 11.87
CA ALA A 216 -4.52 -10.41 11.58
C ALA A 216 -4.42 -9.15 12.42
N GLU A 217 -3.19 -8.71 12.64
CA GLU A 217 -2.86 -7.42 13.21
C GLU A 217 -2.31 -6.51 12.12
N PHE A 218 -2.98 -5.39 11.89
CA PHE A 218 -2.50 -4.33 11.03
C PHE A 218 -1.89 -3.25 11.89
N VAL A 219 -0.71 -2.76 11.52
CA VAL A 219 -0.10 -1.59 12.17
C VAL A 219 -0.12 -0.41 11.20
N LEU A 220 -0.71 0.69 11.66
CA LEU A 220 -0.87 1.93 10.90
C LEU A 220 0.00 3.03 11.52
N ARG A 221 0.38 4.00 10.69
CA ARG A 221 1.05 5.20 11.18
C ARG A 221 0.08 6.09 11.96
N ARG A 222 0.52 6.61 13.11
CA ARG A 222 -0.16 7.66 13.89
C ARG A 222 0.87 8.52 14.62
N PRO A 223 0.48 9.70 15.13
CA PRO A 223 1.23 10.39 16.16
C PRO A 223 1.39 9.51 17.41
N THR A 224 2.63 9.30 17.84
CA THR A 224 3.06 8.42 18.93
C THR A 224 3.77 9.23 20.01
N PRO A 225 3.33 9.19 21.28
CA PRO A 225 3.99 9.90 22.38
C PRO A 225 5.42 9.40 22.62
N VAL A 226 6.34 10.31 22.93
CA VAL A 226 7.66 10.00 23.50
C VAL A 226 7.61 10.30 24.99
N THR A 227 7.89 9.29 25.80
CA THR A 227 7.95 9.44 27.27
C THR A 227 9.39 9.30 27.77
N SER A 228 9.78 10.14 28.73
CA SER A 228 11.07 10.06 29.41
C SER A 228 10.91 10.37 30.89
N GLY A 229 11.33 9.44 31.75
CA GLY A 229 11.11 9.54 33.20
C GLY A 229 9.64 9.68 33.59
N GLY A 230 8.73 9.04 32.84
CA GLY A 230 7.29 9.10 33.08
C GLY A 230 6.60 10.41 32.67
N ARG A 231 7.29 11.29 31.93
CA ARG A 231 6.72 12.53 31.39
C ARG A 231 6.71 12.49 29.87
N ASP A 232 5.67 13.06 29.27
CA ASP A 232 5.62 13.30 27.84
C ASP A 232 6.64 14.37 27.47
N VAL A 233 7.57 14.02 26.57
CA VAL A 233 8.64 14.90 26.10
C VAL A 233 8.55 15.22 24.61
N GLY A 234 7.58 14.64 23.91
CA GLY A 234 7.32 14.92 22.50
C GLY A 234 6.35 13.94 21.86
N THR A 235 6.16 14.08 20.55
CA THR A 235 5.38 13.17 19.73
C THR A 235 6.09 13.04 18.39
N TYR A 236 6.10 11.85 17.81
CA TYR A 236 6.64 11.57 16.48
C TYR A 236 5.64 10.71 15.73
N ILE A 237 5.79 10.57 14.41
CA ILE A 237 4.91 9.73 13.62
C ILE A 237 5.57 8.35 13.49
N ASP A 238 4.88 7.30 13.93
CA ASP A 238 5.36 5.93 13.80
C ASP A 238 4.20 4.94 13.58
N TYR A 239 4.55 3.73 13.19
CA TYR A 239 3.66 2.57 13.14
C TYR A 239 3.33 2.11 14.56
N SER A 240 2.36 2.77 15.20
CA SER A 240 1.98 2.51 16.60
C SER A 240 0.48 2.25 16.81
N ASP A 241 -0.33 2.27 15.76
CA ASP A 241 -1.77 2.00 15.84
C ASP A 241 -2.07 0.59 15.36
N ILE A 242 -2.18 -0.33 16.31
CA ILE A 242 -2.42 -1.75 16.05
C ILE A 242 -3.93 -2.03 16.01
N ARG A 243 -4.38 -2.57 14.88
CA ARG A 243 -5.76 -2.99 14.63
C ARG A 243 -5.80 -4.49 14.44
N ARG A 244 -6.36 -5.20 15.43
CA ARG A 244 -6.55 -6.64 15.37
C ARG A 244 -7.94 -6.93 14.84
N VAL A 245 -8.03 -7.55 13.66
CA VAL A 245 -9.29 -7.74 12.94
C VAL A 245 -9.47 -9.21 12.51
N PRO A 246 -10.72 -9.74 12.53
CA PRO A 246 -11.04 -10.99 11.88
C PRO A 246 -10.76 -10.89 10.38
N ILE A 247 -10.21 -11.95 9.81
CA ILE A 247 -9.88 -12.03 8.39
C ILE A 247 -10.23 -13.40 7.82
N GLN A 248 -10.17 -13.51 6.50
CA GLN A 248 -9.93 -14.79 5.84
C GLN A 248 -8.75 -14.64 4.88
N ASN A 249 -7.70 -15.45 5.09
CA ASN A 249 -6.55 -15.49 4.20
C ASN A 249 -6.63 -16.63 3.19
N THR A 250 -6.13 -16.37 1.98
CA THR A 250 -5.77 -17.39 1.00
C THR A 250 -4.41 -17.07 0.39
N PHE A 251 -3.62 -18.10 0.13
CA PHE A 251 -2.28 -17.97 -0.43
C PHE A 251 -2.16 -18.65 -1.78
N TYR A 252 -1.32 -18.08 -2.63
CA TYR A 252 -1.03 -18.58 -3.96
C TYR A 252 0.47 -18.53 -4.22
N ALA A 253 1.05 -19.60 -4.75
CA ALA A 253 2.40 -19.59 -5.30
C ALA A 253 2.34 -19.44 -6.82
N ALA A 254 3.20 -18.59 -7.37
CA ALA A 254 3.42 -18.52 -8.80
C ALA A 254 4.36 -19.65 -9.24
N VAL A 255 3.85 -20.56 -10.05
CA VAL A 255 4.63 -21.69 -10.58
C VAL A 255 5.10 -21.29 -11.97
N ILE A 256 6.39 -20.92 -12.06
CA ILE A 256 7.03 -20.37 -13.26
C ILE A 256 7.48 -21.50 -14.18
#